data_AF-A0A2U0S802-F1
#
_entry.id   AF-A0A2U0S802-F1
#
_cell.length_a   1.000
_cell.length_b   1.000
_cell.length_c   1.000
_cell.angle_alpha   90.00
_cell.angle_beta   90.00
_cell.angle_gamma   90.00
#
_symmetry.space_group_name_H-M   'P 1'
#
loop_
_entity.id
_entity.type
_entity.pdbx_description
1 polymer ?
#
loop_
_entity_poly.entity_id
_entity_poly.type
_entity_poly.pdbx_seq_one_letter_code
_entity_poly.pdbx_strand_id
1 'polypeptide(L)'
;MKKDCVKAFSVSLLVLTLLFGVMLQNTSIEVNAQYPLQYDLRIEVNNHNGGTTSPRPGIVKVDYGLSVQVQALPSTGYVFNGWYLNGIYQHDLETISVTMIHDNVLMAAFSQQAMNLTITTNPPEGGFTNPPPGTSFYQYGSDILVSVQINDGYLFDGWFLDGQYLGNHTSISVEMVEHRDVGAFFTEISPEEPEEPEEPPVQLPPANLTVSCESYATYSDFNVQISGDLRADGVAIPGSGILIYVSVTGGETWDVLSFVNTDANGEFSVSWKPSVTGTFLLNATWGGNSNYSSTYSLVNFAVTPYKEESVFSVTSNSTLSGLIFDSETGDLGFSVTGPSGTVGYTDVVIPKSLISDVSNLSVYLDGEKTSFTSVEESNSWQIHFTYAHSTHQVVVSLDSQIPSDPEEPTTPEEPTDPEAPEEPTDPSPEEPEEPEDPEEPTDPQQVDDTGSITIPIELLLGIIVVGIIIVVAVVGYKLGKSKRSI
;
A
#
# COMPACT_ATOMS: atom_id res chain seq x y z
N MET A 1 -69.15 -46.60 -71.79
CA MET A 1 -68.95 -45.14 -71.92
C MET A 1 -68.85 -44.37 -70.61
N LYS A 2 -69.67 -44.62 -69.56
CA LYS A 2 -69.53 -43.88 -68.27
C LYS A 2 -68.41 -44.38 -67.33
N LYS A 3 -67.93 -45.63 -67.46
CA LYS A 3 -66.82 -46.17 -66.64
C LYS A 3 -65.43 -45.81 -67.19
N ASP A 4 -65.30 -45.61 -68.51
CA ASP A 4 -64.02 -45.28 -69.16
C ASP A 4 -63.65 -43.80 -69.01
N CYS A 5 -64.65 -42.92 -68.87
CA CYS A 5 -64.45 -41.49 -68.66
C CYS A 5 -63.91 -41.16 -67.25
N VAL A 6 -64.29 -41.96 -66.22
CA VAL A 6 -63.78 -41.79 -64.84
C VAL A 6 -62.34 -42.31 -64.71
N LYS A 7 -61.98 -43.40 -65.40
CA LYS A 7 -60.59 -43.88 -65.46
C LYS A 7 -59.67 -42.92 -66.22
N ALA A 8 -60.12 -42.34 -67.33
CA ALA A 8 -59.34 -41.36 -68.10
C ALA A 8 -59.13 -40.05 -67.33
N PHE A 9 -60.15 -39.58 -66.59
CA PHE A 9 -60.03 -38.38 -65.74
C PHE A 9 -59.15 -38.64 -64.50
N SER A 10 -59.23 -39.83 -63.90
CA SER A 10 -58.38 -40.25 -62.78
C SER A 10 -56.92 -40.42 -63.20
N VAL A 11 -56.64 -40.96 -64.39
CA VAL A 11 -55.26 -41.09 -64.92
C VAL A 11 -54.71 -39.73 -65.36
N SER A 12 -55.53 -38.87 -65.97
CA SER A 12 -55.10 -37.52 -66.38
C SER A 12 -54.87 -36.59 -65.18
N LEU A 13 -55.64 -36.74 -64.09
CA LEU A 13 -55.41 -36.02 -62.84
C LEU A 13 -54.18 -36.56 -62.12
N LEU A 14 -53.97 -37.89 -62.11
CA LEU A 14 -52.77 -38.53 -61.54
C LEU A 14 -51.49 -38.11 -62.28
N VAL A 15 -51.52 -38.05 -63.61
CA VAL A 15 -50.41 -37.60 -64.46
C VAL A 15 -50.17 -36.10 -64.32
N LEU A 16 -51.21 -35.27 -64.18
CA LEU A 16 -51.05 -33.83 -63.93
C LEU A 16 -50.54 -33.54 -62.51
N THR A 17 -50.92 -34.34 -61.49
CA THR A 17 -50.36 -34.26 -60.14
C THR A 17 -48.95 -34.82 -60.05
N LEU A 18 -48.60 -35.84 -60.83
CA LEU A 18 -47.22 -36.34 -60.96
C LEU A 18 -46.34 -35.32 -61.69
N LEU A 19 -46.83 -34.67 -62.75
CA LEU A 19 -46.08 -33.62 -63.44
C LEU A 19 -45.94 -32.34 -62.59
N PHE A 20 -46.96 -31.92 -61.84
CA PHE A 20 -46.81 -30.81 -60.88
C PHE A 20 -45.93 -31.18 -59.68
N GLY A 21 -45.99 -32.42 -59.21
CA GLY A 21 -45.13 -32.95 -58.15
C GLY A 21 -43.66 -33.04 -58.59
N VAL A 22 -43.39 -33.45 -59.83
CA VAL A 22 -42.03 -33.50 -60.41
C VAL A 22 -41.50 -32.09 -60.72
N MET A 23 -42.35 -31.13 -61.08
CA MET A 23 -41.93 -29.73 -61.31
C MET A 23 -41.66 -28.94 -60.01
N LEU A 24 -42.18 -29.40 -58.86
CA LEU A 24 -41.89 -28.84 -57.53
C LEU A 24 -40.72 -29.55 -56.81
N GLN A 25 -40.25 -30.70 -57.30
CA GLN A 25 -39.11 -31.41 -56.72
C GLN A 25 -37.75 -30.80 -57.10
N ASN A 26 -37.70 -29.95 -58.14
CA ASN A 26 -36.45 -29.37 -58.65
C ASN A 26 -36.42 -27.84 -58.64
N THR A 27 -37.22 -27.19 -57.78
CA THR A 27 -37.04 -25.77 -57.48
C THR A 27 -36.32 -25.64 -56.14
N SER A 28 -34.99 -25.58 -56.17
CA SER A 28 -34.23 -25.05 -55.04
C SER A 28 -34.48 -23.54 -55.01
N ILE A 29 -35.11 -23.05 -53.94
CA ILE A 29 -35.02 -21.64 -53.59
C ILE A 29 -33.65 -21.47 -52.95
N GLU A 30 -32.67 -21.03 -53.73
CA GLU A 30 -31.43 -20.50 -53.16
C GLU A 30 -31.76 -19.18 -52.48
N VAL A 31 -31.96 -19.22 -51.16
CA VAL A 31 -31.82 -18.01 -50.34
C VAL A 31 -30.33 -17.68 -50.38
N ASN A 32 -29.95 -16.70 -51.20
CA ASN A 32 -28.61 -16.13 -51.16
C ASN A 32 -28.44 -15.45 -49.78
N ALA A 33 -28.05 -16.22 -48.78
CA ALA A 33 -27.56 -15.70 -47.52
C ALA A 33 -26.20 -15.06 -47.84
N GLN A 34 -26.25 -13.80 -48.28
CA GLN A 34 -25.05 -12.99 -48.37
C GLN A 34 -24.55 -12.84 -46.93
N TYR A 35 -23.50 -13.58 -46.56
CA TYR A 35 -22.83 -13.43 -45.28
C TYR A 35 -22.56 -11.94 -45.03
N PRO A 36 -22.80 -11.41 -43.82
CA PRO A 36 -22.48 -10.02 -43.55
C PRO A 36 -21.00 -9.80 -43.90
N LEU A 37 -20.72 -8.73 -44.63
CA LEU A 37 -19.35 -8.35 -44.96
C LEU A 37 -18.61 -8.08 -43.65
N GLN A 38 -17.59 -8.87 -43.34
CA GLN A 38 -16.78 -8.72 -42.12
C GLN A 38 -15.41 -8.16 -42.44
N TYR A 39 -14.87 -7.40 -41.49
CA TYR A 39 -13.51 -6.86 -41.52
C TYR A 39 -12.73 -7.27 -40.29
N ASP A 40 -11.42 -7.36 -40.45
CA ASP A 40 -10.49 -7.71 -39.40
C ASP A 40 -9.99 -6.45 -38.68
N LEU A 41 -10.23 -6.36 -37.37
CA LEU A 41 -9.54 -5.43 -36.49
C LEU A 41 -8.38 -6.17 -35.82
N ARG A 42 -7.16 -5.84 -36.21
CA ARG A 42 -5.94 -6.36 -35.59
C ARG A 42 -5.49 -5.43 -34.47
N ILE A 43 -5.59 -5.88 -33.23
CA ILE A 43 -5.21 -5.13 -32.03
C ILE A 43 -3.79 -5.54 -31.63
N GLU A 44 -2.92 -4.56 -31.48
CA GLU A 44 -1.51 -4.73 -31.15
C GLU A 44 -1.10 -3.82 -29.99
N VAL A 45 0.00 -4.18 -29.32
CA VAL A 45 0.68 -3.34 -28.33
C VAL A 45 2.14 -3.20 -28.74
N ASN A 46 2.72 -2.01 -28.56
CA ASN A 46 4.13 -1.77 -28.88
C ASN A 46 5.10 -2.45 -27.89
N ASN A 47 4.63 -2.72 -26.66
CA ASN A 47 5.39 -3.33 -25.59
C ASN A 47 4.48 -4.24 -24.75
N HIS A 48 4.68 -5.55 -24.86
CA HIS A 48 3.91 -6.56 -24.13
C HIS A 48 4.14 -6.54 -22.61
N ASN A 49 5.29 -6.05 -22.14
CA ASN A 49 5.52 -5.84 -20.70
C ASN A 49 4.82 -4.57 -20.21
N GLY A 50 4.57 -3.61 -21.12
CA GLY A 50 4.06 -2.29 -20.78
C GLY A 50 2.55 -2.23 -20.53
N GLY A 51 1.80 -3.21 -21.01
CA GLY A 51 0.37 -3.28 -20.79
C GLY A 51 -0.32 -4.22 -21.77
N THR A 52 -1.63 -4.31 -21.64
CA THR A 52 -2.49 -5.05 -22.55
C THR A 52 -3.71 -4.22 -22.94
N THR A 53 -4.60 -4.79 -23.73
CA THR A 53 -5.87 -4.18 -24.11
C THR A 53 -7.04 -5.09 -23.73
N SER A 54 -8.24 -4.52 -23.65
CA SER A 54 -9.49 -5.28 -23.58
C SER A 54 -10.38 -4.84 -24.76
N PRO A 55 -10.68 -5.72 -25.74
CA PRO A 55 -10.24 -7.12 -25.85
C PRO A 55 -8.72 -7.25 -26.02
N ARG A 56 -8.19 -8.44 -25.67
CA ARG A 56 -6.74 -8.73 -25.71
C ARG A 56 -6.18 -8.58 -27.13
N PRO A 57 -4.88 -8.26 -27.28
CA PRO A 57 -4.23 -8.19 -28.57
C PRO A 57 -4.47 -9.46 -29.40
N GLY A 58 -4.80 -9.27 -30.68
CA GLY A 58 -5.29 -10.33 -31.55
C GLY A 58 -6.16 -9.80 -32.68
N ILE A 59 -6.76 -10.70 -33.44
CA ILE A 59 -7.68 -10.35 -34.54
C ILE A 59 -9.11 -10.50 -34.04
N VAL A 60 -9.91 -9.45 -34.19
CA VAL A 60 -11.35 -9.43 -33.95
C VAL A 60 -12.06 -9.28 -35.28
N LYS A 61 -12.94 -10.23 -35.63
CA LYS A 61 -13.80 -10.14 -36.83
C LYS A 61 -15.07 -9.39 -36.50
N VAL A 62 -15.42 -8.39 -37.30
CA VAL A 62 -16.52 -7.46 -37.02
C VAL A 62 -17.34 -7.22 -38.28
N ASP A 63 -18.67 -7.29 -38.17
CA ASP A 63 -19.56 -6.98 -39.28
C ASP A 63 -19.45 -5.50 -39.70
N TYR A 64 -19.60 -5.25 -41.00
CA TYR A 64 -19.53 -3.91 -41.61
C TYR A 64 -20.42 -2.89 -40.90
N GLY A 65 -19.84 -1.74 -40.57
CA GLY A 65 -20.52 -0.60 -39.96
C GLY A 65 -20.68 -0.69 -38.44
N LEU A 66 -20.36 -1.83 -37.81
CA LEU A 66 -20.32 -1.93 -36.36
C LEU A 66 -19.02 -1.34 -35.80
N SER A 67 -19.04 -0.97 -34.51
CA SER A 67 -17.89 -0.43 -33.80
C SER A 67 -17.43 -1.37 -32.69
N VAL A 68 -16.11 -1.41 -32.47
CA VAL A 68 -15.48 -2.11 -31.34
C VAL A 68 -14.91 -1.09 -30.38
N GLN A 69 -15.23 -1.22 -29.09
CA GLN A 69 -14.54 -0.48 -28.04
C GLN A 69 -13.33 -1.26 -27.56
N VAL A 70 -12.19 -0.58 -27.45
CA VAL A 70 -10.94 -1.15 -26.97
C VAL A 70 -10.40 -0.26 -25.85
N GLN A 71 -10.14 -0.85 -24.70
CA GLN A 71 -9.56 -0.19 -23.53
C GLN A 71 -8.09 -0.57 -23.37
N ALA A 72 -7.23 0.39 -23.03
CA ALA A 72 -5.83 0.18 -22.68
C ALA A 72 -5.71 -0.11 -21.18
N LEU A 73 -4.88 -1.09 -20.84
CA LEU A 73 -4.64 -1.54 -19.47
C LEU A 73 -3.12 -1.54 -19.23
N PRO A 74 -2.53 -0.40 -18.79
CA PRO A 74 -1.10 -0.32 -18.50
C PRO A 74 -0.70 -1.26 -17.36
N SER A 75 0.48 -1.86 -17.46
CA SER A 75 1.12 -2.57 -16.34
C SER A 75 1.72 -1.57 -15.34
N THR A 76 1.95 -1.99 -14.10
CA THR A 76 2.68 -1.21 -13.09
C THR A 76 4.03 -0.74 -13.63
N GLY A 77 4.37 0.54 -13.42
CA GLY A 77 5.60 1.14 -13.93
C GLY A 77 5.56 1.57 -15.40
N TYR A 78 4.39 1.54 -16.05
CA TYR A 78 4.20 2.00 -17.42
C TYR A 78 3.08 3.04 -17.55
N VAL A 79 3.16 3.82 -18.62
CA VAL A 79 2.19 4.85 -19.00
C VAL A 79 1.63 4.50 -20.37
N PHE A 80 0.31 4.66 -20.53
CA PHE A 80 -0.32 4.64 -21.84
C PHE A 80 -0.08 5.95 -22.57
N ASN A 81 0.56 5.90 -23.74
CA ASN A 81 0.87 7.08 -24.55
C ASN A 81 -0.19 7.39 -25.61
N GLY A 82 -1.08 6.44 -25.90
CA GLY A 82 -2.20 6.65 -26.81
C GLY A 82 -2.39 5.57 -27.87
N TRP A 83 -3.46 5.76 -28.64
CA TRP A 83 -3.90 4.87 -29.71
C TRP A 83 -3.40 5.32 -31.07
N TYR A 84 -2.95 4.37 -31.88
CA TYR A 84 -2.58 4.60 -33.28
C TYR A 84 -3.41 3.69 -34.17
N LEU A 85 -4.30 4.27 -34.98
CA LEU A 85 -5.10 3.55 -35.96
C LEU A 85 -4.39 3.62 -37.32
N ASN A 86 -4.02 2.46 -37.86
CA ASN A 86 -3.24 2.32 -39.09
C ASN A 86 -1.98 3.19 -39.11
N GLY A 87 -1.30 3.29 -37.95
CA GLY A 87 -0.10 4.11 -37.76
C GLY A 87 -0.35 5.59 -37.51
N ILE A 88 -1.61 6.05 -37.49
CA ILE A 88 -1.97 7.45 -37.24
C ILE A 88 -2.46 7.63 -35.80
N TYR A 89 -1.79 8.51 -35.05
CA TYR A 89 -2.17 8.88 -33.68
C TYR A 89 -3.62 9.38 -33.62
N GLN A 90 -4.38 8.92 -32.63
CA GLN A 90 -5.76 9.33 -32.38
C GLN A 90 -5.86 10.22 -31.13
N HIS A 91 -5.70 9.62 -29.95
CA HIS A 91 -5.74 10.27 -28.64
C HIS A 91 -5.14 9.34 -27.57
N ASP A 92 -4.99 9.87 -26.35
CA ASP A 92 -4.46 9.21 -25.15
C ASP A 92 -5.53 8.81 -24.11
N LEU A 93 -6.82 9.02 -24.40
CA LEU A 93 -7.90 8.48 -23.57
C LEU A 93 -7.82 6.95 -23.48
N GLU A 94 -8.11 6.40 -22.29
CA GLU A 94 -8.01 4.98 -21.98
C GLU A 94 -8.81 4.06 -22.93
N THR A 95 -9.90 4.56 -23.51
CA THR A 95 -10.77 3.79 -24.41
C THR A 95 -10.89 4.45 -25.77
N ILE A 96 -10.85 3.65 -26.84
CA ILE A 96 -11.13 4.07 -28.22
C ILE A 96 -12.27 3.24 -28.82
N SER A 97 -13.06 3.85 -29.71
CA SER A 97 -14.09 3.18 -30.50
C SER A 97 -13.69 3.17 -31.97
N VAL A 98 -13.59 1.99 -32.59
CA VAL A 98 -13.22 1.82 -34.01
C VAL A 98 -14.41 1.30 -34.79
N THR A 99 -14.88 2.06 -35.79
CA THR A 99 -15.94 1.64 -36.71
C THR A 99 -15.38 0.89 -37.91
N MET A 100 -15.90 -0.31 -38.17
CA MET A 100 -15.33 -1.25 -39.13
C MET A 100 -15.96 -1.10 -40.52
N ILE A 101 -15.31 -0.29 -41.36
CA ILE A 101 -15.66 -0.11 -42.78
C ILE A 101 -14.62 -0.71 -43.75
N HIS A 102 -13.48 -1.13 -43.22
CA HIS A 102 -12.41 -1.90 -43.86
C HIS A 102 -11.53 -2.54 -42.77
N ASP A 103 -10.58 -3.40 -43.14
CA ASP A 103 -9.59 -3.95 -42.21
C ASP A 103 -8.77 -2.83 -41.58
N ASN A 104 -8.47 -2.95 -40.28
CA ASN A 104 -7.75 -1.94 -39.51
C ASN A 104 -6.72 -2.59 -38.59
N VAL A 105 -5.62 -1.89 -38.37
CA VAL A 105 -4.64 -2.19 -37.33
C VAL A 105 -4.73 -1.10 -36.26
N LEU A 106 -5.05 -1.50 -35.03
CA LEU A 106 -5.08 -0.62 -33.87
C LEU A 106 -3.92 -0.96 -32.95
N MET A 107 -3.05 0.01 -32.67
CA MET A 107 -1.91 -0.14 -31.78
C MET A 107 -2.13 0.69 -30.52
N ALA A 108 -2.02 0.07 -29.35
CA ALA A 108 -1.83 0.77 -28.07
C ALA A 108 -0.33 0.98 -27.82
N ALA A 109 0.06 2.22 -27.55
CA ALA A 109 1.42 2.57 -27.19
C ALA A 109 1.58 2.70 -25.67
N PHE A 110 2.57 2.01 -25.13
CA PHE A 110 3.01 2.09 -23.74
C PHE A 110 4.49 2.47 -23.66
N SER A 111 4.85 3.27 -22.66
CA SER A 111 6.23 3.63 -22.31
C SER A 111 6.47 3.39 -20.84
N GLN A 112 7.68 2.94 -20.48
CA GLN A 112 8.05 2.79 -19.07
C GLN A 112 8.10 4.17 -18.39
N GLN A 113 7.62 4.24 -17.16
CA GLN A 113 7.73 5.44 -16.32
C GLN A 113 9.19 5.74 -16.01
N ALA A 114 9.50 7.04 -15.91
CA ALA A 114 10.79 7.51 -15.46
C ALA A 114 10.60 8.28 -14.15
N MET A 115 11.41 7.95 -13.14
CA MET A 115 11.45 8.62 -11.85
C MET A 115 12.71 9.48 -11.77
N ASN A 116 12.61 10.68 -11.20
CA ASN A 116 13.78 11.50 -10.93
C ASN A 116 14.47 11.06 -9.62
N LEU A 117 15.78 11.11 -9.64
CA LEU A 117 16.64 11.00 -8.47
C LEU A 117 17.42 12.32 -8.38
N THR A 118 17.21 13.08 -7.32
CA THR A 118 18.02 14.28 -7.04
C THR A 118 19.10 13.91 -6.05
N ILE A 119 20.35 14.19 -6.36
CA ILE A 119 21.48 13.99 -5.44
C ILE A 119 22.04 15.34 -5.04
N THR A 120 22.25 15.56 -3.74
CA THR A 120 22.90 16.75 -3.18
C THR A 120 24.08 16.35 -2.30
N THR A 121 25.06 17.25 -2.19
CA THR A 121 26.19 17.14 -1.27
C THR A 121 26.26 18.38 -0.40
N ASN A 122 26.57 18.21 0.89
CA ASN A 122 26.70 19.30 1.83
C ASN A 122 27.82 19.06 2.87
N PRO A 123 28.89 19.88 2.90
CA PRO A 123 29.24 20.89 1.90
C PRO A 123 29.58 20.25 0.53
N PRO A 124 29.40 20.97 -0.60
CA PRO A 124 29.75 20.47 -1.93
C PRO A 124 31.22 20.08 -2.09
N GLU A 125 32.11 20.73 -1.34
CA GLU A 125 33.56 20.48 -1.31
C GLU A 125 33.93 19.20 -0.55
N GLY A 126 33.00 18.63 0.24
CA GLY A 126 33.28 17.51 1.13
C GLY A 126 33.52 16.18 0.42
N GLY A 127 33.00 16.01 -0.79
CA GLY A 127 33.23 14.82 -1.60
C GLY A 127 32.44 14.79 -2.89
N PHE A 128 32.64 13.72 -3.65
CA PHE A 128 31.95 13.44 -4.91
C PHE A 128 31.00 12.26 -4.74
N THR A 129 29.83 12.34 -5.35
CA THR A 129 28.92 11.20 -5.47
C THR A 129 28.96 10.63 -6.88
N ASN A 130 28.61 9.36 -7.01
CA ASN A 130 28.31 8.72 -8.29
C ASN A 130 26.98 7.97 -8.14
N PRO A 131 25.90 8.38 -8.83
CA PRO A 131 25.82 9.49 -9.80
C PRO A 131 26.16 10.87 -9.18
N PRO A 132 26.67 11.83 -9.99
CA PRO A 132 27.06 13.15 -9.49
C PRO A 132 25.85 13.95 -9.01
N PRO A 133 26.07 14.98 -8.16
CA PRO A 133 24.98 15.83 -7.69
C PRO A 133 24.19 16.48 -8.83
N GLY A 134 22.88 16.60 -8.63
CA GLY A 134 21.91 17.05 -9.61
C GLY A 134 20.77 16.05 -9.79
N THR A 135 19.87 16.36 -10.73
CA THR A 135 18.68 15.53 -11.01
C THR A 135 18.94 14.65 -12.24
N SER A 136 18.80 13.33 -12.06
CA SER A 136 18.86 12.33 -13.13
C SER A 136 17.54 11.57 -13.22
N PHE A 137 17.26 10.93 -14.36
CA PHE A 137 16.03 10.15 -14.58
C PHE A 137 16.36 8.68 -14.74
N TYR A 138 15.64 7.83 -14.01
CA TYR A 138 15.80 6.38 -13.99
C TYR A 138 14.48 5.69 -14.26
N GLN A 139 14.53 4.47 -14.76
CA GLN A 139 13.33 3.69 -15.04
C GLN A 139 12.63 3.28 -13.73
N TYR A 140 11.30 3.25 -13.73
CA TYR A 140 10.55 2.74 -12.57
C TYR A 140 11.01 1.33 -12.16
N GLY A 141 11.21 1.15 -10.86
CA GLY A 141 11.65 -0.12 -10.25
C GLY A 141 13.13 -0.43 -10.42
N SER A 142 13.95 0.49 -10.95
CA SER A 142 15.40 0.29 -11.00
C SER A 142 16.03 0.52 -9.62
N ASP A 143 17.00 -0.32 -9.27
CA ASP A 143 17.89 -0.08 -8.13
C ASP A 143 19.14 0.70 -8.57
N ILE A 144 19.31 1.89 -8.00
CA ILE A 144 20.44 2.77 -8.30
C ILE A 144 21.45 2.70 -7.17
N LEU A 145 22.66 2.25 -7.49
CA LEU A 145 23.79 2.31 -6.57
C LEU A 145 24.34 3.73 -6.54
N VAL A 146 24.23 4.41 -5.39
CA VAL A 146 24.81 5.72 -5.15
C VAL A 146 26.02 5.55 -4.24
N SER A 147 27.20 5.98 -4.70
CA SER A 147 28.47 5.87 -3.95
C SER A 147 29.10 7.23 -3.69
N VAL A 148 29.92 7.32 -2.65
CA VAL A 148 30.66 8.53 -2.27
C VAL A 148 32.16 8.32 -2.34
N GLN A 149 32.88 9.35 -2.79
CA GLN A 149 34.31 9.51 -2.64
C GLN A 149 34.56 10.76 -1.81
N ILE A 150 35.19 10.61 -0.66
CA ILE A 150 35.44 11.68 0.30
C ILE A 150 36.68 12.47 -0.14
N ASN A 151 36.64 13.79 -0.05
CA ASN A 151 37.82 14.62 -0.32
C ASN A 151 38.72 14.70 0.92
N ASP A 152 40.03 14.87 0.69
CA ASP A 152 40.98 15.14 1.76
C ASP A 152 40.53 16.38 2.54
N GLY A 153 40.64 16.32 3.86
CA GLY A 153 40.13 17.41 4.70
C GLY A 153 38.66 17.25 5.11
N TYR A 154 38.00 16.11 4.82
CA TYR A 154 36.62 15.86 5.24
C TYR A 154 36.37 14.45 5.81
N LEU A 155 35.33 14.33 6.64
CA LEU A 155 34.70 13.08 7.07
C LEU A 155 33.31 12.96 6.44
N PHE A 156 32.85 11.73 6.22
CA PHE A 156 31.51 11.45 5.70
C PHE A 156 30.54 11.13 6.83
N ASP A 157 29.53 11.97 7.01
CA ASP A 157 28.53 11.85 8.08
C ASP A 157 27.41 10.86 7.71
N GLY A 158 27.07 10.80 6.42
CA GLY A 158 26.24 9.74 5.87
C GLY A 158 25.26 10.19 4.79
N TRP A 159 24.43 9.24 4.39
CA TRP A 159 23.39 9.41 3.39
C TRP A 159 22.03 9.67 4.01
N PHE A 160 21.23 10.49 3.34
CA PHE A 160 19.83 10.74 3.66
C PHE A 160 18.99 10.51 2.42
N LEU A 161 18.02 9.59 2.47
CA LEU A 161 17.04 9.36 1.41
C LEU A 161 15.71 9.94 1.86
N ASP A 162 15.19 10.92 1.13
CA ASP A 162 13.94 11.64 1.43
C ASP A 162 13.88 12.18 2.88
N GLY A 163 15.05 12.58 3.40
CA GLY A 163 15.22 13.06 4.78
C GLY A 163 15.47 11.97 5.83
N GLN A 164 15.38 10.68 5.47
CA GLN A 164 15.68 9.56 6.36
C GLN A 164 17.15 9.15 6.28
N TYR A 165 17.82 9.04 7.43
CA TYR A 165 19.22 8.59 7.51
C TYR A 165 19.38 7.11 7.12
N LEU A 166 20.35 6.82 6.23
CA LEU A 166 20.65 5.47 5.75
C LEU A 166 22.04 4.95 6.19
N GLY A 167 22.78 5.71 7.00
CA GLY A 167 24.12 5.33 7.44
C GLY A 167 25.26 6.00 6.67
N ASN A 168 26.49 5.73 7.09
CA ASN A 168 27.72 6.28 6.54
C ASN A 168 28.51 5.29 5.66
N HIS A 169 27.82 4.29 5.11
CA HIS A 169 28.42 3.36 4.15
C HIS A 169 28.90 4.11 2.91
N THR A 170 29.97 3.62 2.28
CA THR A 170 30.54 4.23 1.06
C THR A 170 29.60 4.15 -0.15
N SER A 171 28.53 3.36 -0.06
CA SER A 171 27.46 3.31 -1.05
C SER A 171 26.12 2.87 -0.45
N ILE A 172 25.02 3.31 -1.06
CA ILE A 172 23.64 2.89 -0.79
C ILE A 172 22.96 2.43 -2.09
N SER A 173 21.93 1.60 -1.98
CA SER A 173 21.05 1.26 -3.10
C SER A 173 19.73 2.01 -2.95
N VAL A 174 19.26 2.65 -4.02
CA VAL A 174 18.02 3.44 -4.05
C VAL A 174 17.05 2.83 -5.06
N GLU A 175 15.93 2.30 -4.57
CA GLU A 175 14.89 1.74 -5.41
C GLU A 175 13.98 2.86 -5.97
N MET A 176 13.87 2.94 -7.29
CA MET A 176 13.16 4.00 -8.02
C MET A 176 11.69 3.66 -8.26
N VAL A 177 10.93 3.43 -7.20
CA VAL A 177 9.45 3.24 -7.25
C VAL A 177 8.68 4.56 -7.23
N GLU A 178 9.35 5.65 -6.86
CA GLU A 178 8.84 7.01 -6.85
C GLU A 178 9.99 8.01 -7.06
N HIS A 179 9.67 9.30 -7.04
CA HIS A 179 10.66 10.37 -7.03
C HIS A 179 11.46 10.33 -5.72
N ARG A 180 12.78 10.41 -5.80
CA ARG A 180 13.68 10.26 -4.65
C ARG A 180 14.66 11.43 -4.55
N ASP A 181 14.95 11.86 -3.34
CA ASP A 181 15.97 12.85 -3.02
C ASP A 181 17.03 12.24 -2.10
N VAL A 182 18.31 12.25 -2.52
CA VAL A 182 19.45 11.75 -1.76
C VAL A 182 20.38 12.88 -1.38
N GLY A 183 20.64 13.08 -0.09
CA GLY A 183 21.66 13.98 0.42
C GLY A 183 22.88 13.22 0.96
N ALA A 184 24.09 13.64 0.59
CA ALA A 184 25.34 13.17 1.18
C ALA A 184 25.95 14.28 2.03
N PHE A 185 26.22 14.01 3.30
CA PHE A 185 26.69 15.00 4.26
C PHE A 185 28.13 14.74 4.71
N PHE A 186 28.90 15.81 4.88
CA PHE A 186 30.30 15.77 5.26
C PHE A 186 30.61 16.81 6.33
N THR A 187 31.64 16.52 7.13
CA THR A 187 32.20 17.42 8.13
C THR A 187 33.66 17.71 7.78
N GLU A 188 34.05 18.98 7.68
CA GLU A 188 35.45 19.38 7.43
C GLU A 188 36.35 19.00 8.62
N ILE A 189 37.43 18.27 8.36
CA ILE A 189 38.52 18.05 9.32
C ILE A 189 39.56 19.16 9.14
N SER A 190 39.65 20.04 10.14
CA SER A 190 40.69 21.05 10.18
C SER A 190 42.07 20.38 10.28
N PRO A 191 43.03 20.66 9.37
CA PRO A 191 44.38 20.14 9.52
C PRO A 191 45.05 20.80 10.74
N GLU A 192 45.60 19.98 11.65
CA GLU A 192 46.57 20.47 12.63
C GLU A 192 47.81 20.97 11.88
N GLU A 193 48.13 22.26 12.04
CA GLU A 193 49.29 22.93 11.47
C GLU A 193 50.59 22.35 12.08
N PRO A 194 51.73 22.24 11.34
CA PRO A 194 52.95 21.68 11.91
C PRO A 194 53.43 22.52 13.10
N GLU A 195 53.61 21.87 14.25
CA GLU A 195 53.99 22.49 15.53
C GLU A 195 55.26 23.38 15.41
N GLU A 196 55.07 24.70 15.37
CA GLU A 196 55.98 25.66 15.98
C GLU A 196 55.85 25.57 17.51
N PRO A 197 56.88 25.89 18.31
CA PRO A 197 56.93 25.57 19.74
C PRO A 197 55.66 26.04 20.46
N GLU A 198 54.89 25.06 20.96
CA GLU A 198 53.50 25.23 21.42
C GLU A 198 53.33 26.44 22.35
N GLU A 199 52.63 27.46 21.86
CA GLU A 199 51.86 28.34 22.73
C GLU A 199 50.68 27.52 23.29
N PRO A 200 50.31 27.71 24.58
CA PRO A 200 49.32 26.87 25.24
C PRO A 200 48.01 26.83 24.42
N PRO A 201 47.36 25.66 24.30
CA PRO A 201 46.20 25.48 23.44
C PRO A 201 45.13 26.52 23.78
N VAL A 202 44.68 27.27 22.76
CA VAL A 202 43.56 28.20 22.89
C VAL A 202 42.32 27.36 23.16
N GLN A 203 41.94 27.24 24.43
CA GLN A 203 40.69 26.60 24.82
C GLN A 203 39.53 27.47 24.32
N LEU A 204 38.81 27.00 23.31
CA LEU A 204 37.57 27.65 22.88
C LEU A 204 36.57 27.63 24.04
N PRO A 205 35.86 28.74 24.29
CA PRO A 205 34.85 28.78 25.34
C PRO A 205 33.80 27.68 25.13
N PRO A 206 33.30 27.06 26.20
CA PRO A 206 32.28 26.02 26.09
C PRO A 206 30.94 26.61 25.66
N ALA A 207 30.24 25.91 24.77
CA ALA A 207 28.81 26.10 24.58
C ALA A 207 28.03 25.19 25.54
N ASN A 208 26.82 25.64 25.88
CA ASN A 208 25.86 24.90 26.67
C ASN A 208 24.72 24.45 25.76
N LEU A 209 24.52 23.14 25.69
CA LEU A 209 23.39 22.51 25.01
C LEU A 209 22.49 21.88 26.06
N THR A 210 21.22 22.26 26.02
CA THR A 210 20.18 21.64 26.83
C THR A 210 19.37 20.67 25.97
N VAL A 211 18.84 19.63 26.59
CA VAL A 211 17.83 18.77 25.99
C VAL A 211 16.82 18.38 27.06
N SER A 212 15.56 18.35 26.67
CA SER A 212 14.42 18.02 27.50
C SER A 212 13.42 17.21 26.68
N CYS A 213 12.62 16.40 27.37
CA CYS A 213 11.55 15.63 26.76
C CYS A 213 10.25 15.96 27.49
N GLU A 214 9.30 16.50 26.73
CA GLU A 214 7.95 16.77 27.19
C GLU A 214 7.00 15.81 26.48
N SER A 215 6.18 15.09 27.23
CA SER A 215 5.22 14.15 26.65
C SER A 215 3.81 14.71 26.70
N TYR A 216 3.14 14.68 25.56
CA TYR A 216 1.72 14.99 25.47
C TYR A 216 0.97 13.66 25.46
N ALA A 217 0.61 13.17 26.64
CA ALA A 217 -0.18 11.97 26.77
C ALA A 217 -1.66 12.29 26.53
N THR A 218 -2.17 11.94 25.35
CA THR A 218 -3.60 11.62 25.18
C THR A 218 -3.71 10.12 24.98
N TYR A 219 -4.78 9.51 25.53
CA TYR A 219 -5.08 8.08 25.44
C TYR A 219 -4.70 7.53 24.03
N SER A 220 -5.22 8.16 22.97
CA SER A 220 -4.99 7.69 21.59
C SER A 220 -3.82 8.30 20.79
N ASP A 221 -3.06 9.29 21.30
CA ASP A 221 -2.03 10.00 20.50
C ASP A 221 -0.81 10.44 21.32
N PHE A 222 -0.14 9.46 21.94
CA PHE A 222 1.11 9.70 22.66
C PHE A 222 2.21 10.21 21.72
N ASN A 223 2.74 11.39 22.03
CA ASN A 223 3.84 12.01 21.32
C ASN A 223 4.77 12.73 22.31
N VAL A 224 6.06 12.72 21.98
CA VAL A 224 7.12 13.31 22.79
C VAL A 224 7.73 14.46 22.00
N GLN A 225 7.70 15.65 22.57
CA GLN A 225 8.45 16.78 22.05
C GLN A 225 9.82 16.78 22.71
N ILE A 226 10.86 16.62 21.89
CA ILE A 226 12.24 16.77 22.32
C ILE A 226 12.65 18.20 21.97
N SER A 227 12.99 18.97 22.99
CA SER A 227 13.33 20.39 22.85
C SER A 227 14.55 20.76 23.66
N GLY A 228 15.23 21.81 23.22
CA GLY A 228 16.36 22.37 23.95
C GLY A 228 16.88 23.64 23.30
N ASP A 229 17.97 24.16 23.84
CA ASP A 229 18.61 25.36 23.36
C ASP A 229 20.14 25.24 23.36
N LEU A 230 20.78 25.89 22.39
CA LEU A 230 22.22 26.00 22.26
C LEU A 230 22.63 27.45 22.52
N ARG A 231 23.42 27.66 23.57
CA ARG A 231 23.89 28.98 23.99
C ARG A 231 25.36 28.97 24.37
N ALA A 232 26.02 30.12 24.23
CA ALA A 232 27.30 30.38 24.85
C ALA A 232 27.26 31.70 25.61
N ASP A 233 27.67 31.70 26.88
CA ASP A 233 27.57 32.85 27.78
C ASP A 233 26.16 33.50 27.81
N GLY A 234 25.11 32.68 27.65
CA GLY A 234 23.71 33.11 27.60
C GLY A 234 23.23 33.62 26.23
N VAL A 235 24.12 33.78 25.26
CA VAL A 235 23.80 34.21 23.89
C VAL A 235 23.42 33.00 23.04
N ALA A 236 22.32 33.13 22.30
CA ALA A 236 21.83 32.11 21.36
C ALA A 236 22.82 31.84 20.22
N ILE A 237 22.96 30.56 19.85
CA ILE A 237 23.72 30.14 18.65
C ILE A 237 22.73 29.64 17.60
N PRO A 238 22.32 30.48 16.63
CA PRO A 238 21.31 30.11 15.63
C PRO A 238 21.89 29.30 14.45
N GLY A 239 21.03 28.59 13.73
CA GLY A 239 21.36 27.88 12.49
C GLY A 239 22.33 26.70 12.67
N SER A 240 22.52 26.23 13.90
CA SER A 240 23.45 25.15 14.23
C SER A 240 22.76 23.80 14.19
N GLY A 241 23.34 22.84 13.48
CA GLY A 241 22.82 21.48 13.38
C GLY A 241 23.03 20.67 14.67
N ILE A 242 21.93 20.21 15.26
CA ILE A 242 21.89 19.35 16.44
C ILE A 242 21.54 17.93 15.98
N LEU A 243 22.43 16.98 16.26
CA LEU A 243 22.18 15.56 16.06
C LEU A 243 21.62 14.96 17.34
N ILE A 244 20.43 14.36 17.25
CA ILE A 244 19.75 13.70 18.37
C ILE A 244 19.85 12.20 18.14
N TYR A 245 20.52 11.50 19.04
CA TYR A 245 20.60 10.06 19.08
C TYR A 245 19.67 9.49 20.15
N VAL A 246 19.22 8.26 19.95
CA VAL A 246 18.46 7.47 20.92
C VAL A 246 19.14 6.13 21.15
N SER A 247 19.14 5.67 22.39
CA SER A 247 19.64 4.35 22.78
C SER A 247 18.61 3.61 23.63
N VAL A 248 18.25 2.41 23.20
CA VAL A 248 17.48 1.43 24.01
C VAL A 248 18.37 0.53 24.86
N THR A 249 19.70 0.63 24.68
CA THR A 249 20.71 -0.20 25.38
C THR A 249 21.48 0.59 26.43
N GLY A 250 20.95 1.72 26.89
CA GLY A 250 21.58 2.56 27.91
C GLY A 250 22.91 3.20 27.47
N GLY A 251 23.09 3.42 26.17
CA GLY A 251 24.25 4.10 25.59
C GLY A 251 25.32 3.18 25.00
N GLU A 252 25.14 1.87 24.99
CA GLU A 252 26.06 0.94 24.31
C GLU A 252 25.96 1.04 22.78
N THR A 253 24.75 1.21 22.26
CA THR A 253 24.43 1.38 20.84
C THR A 253 23.50 2.58 20.69
N TRP A 254 23.65 3.31 19.59
CA TRP A 254 22.92 4.54 19.34
C TRP A 254 22.36 4.53 17.93
N ASP A 255 21.08 4.84 17.82
CA ASP A 255 20.41 5.13 16.55
C ASP A 255 20.25 6.64 16.41
N VAL A 256 20.38 7.17 15.19
CA VAL A 256 20.06 8.57 14.91
C VAL A 256 18.54 8.71 14.95
N LEU A 257 18.03 9.55 15.84
CA LEU A 257 16.61 9.85 15.96
C LEU A 257 16.21 11.00 15.02
N SER A 258 16.99 12.10 15.02
CA SER A 258 16.71 13.26 14.16
C SER A 258 17.93 14.17 14.02
N PHE A 259 17.91 14.99 12.97
CA PHE A 259 18.77 16.17 12.81
C PHE A 259 17.90 17.42 12.75
N VAL A 260 18.22 18.45 13.53
CA VAL A 260 17.44 19.70 13.59
C VAL A 260 18.37 20.90 13.74
N ASN A 261 18.07 22.00 13.05
CA ASN A 261 18.82 23.24 13.20
C ASN A 261 18.21 24.11 14.29
N THR A 262 19.05 24.80 15.06
CA THR A 262 18.59 25.83 16.00
C THR A 262 17.99 27.03 15.26
N ASP A 263 16.94 27.61 15.84
CA ASP A 263 16.28 28.81 15.34
C ASP A 263 17.05 30.10 15.69
N ALA A 264 16.47 31.27 15.42
CA ALA A 264 17.08 32.57 15.72
C ALA A 264 17.33 32.81 17.24
N ASN A 265 16.60 32.10 18.11
CA ASN A 265 16.74 32.15 19.56
C ASN A 265 17.66 31.06 20.11
N GLY A 266 18.27 30.25 19.23
CA GLY A 266 19.13 29.12 19.60
C GLY A 266 18.34 27.89 20.02
N GLU A 267 17.01 27.88 19.84
CA GLU A 267 16.12 26.81 20.28
C GLU A 267 15.94 25.77 19.16
N PHE A 268 15.77 24.51 19.53
CA PHE A 268 15.42 23.43 18.60
C PHE A 268 14.28 22.59 19.18
N SER A 269 13.51 21.96 18.30
CA SER A 269 12.38 21.14 18.71
C SER A 269 12.07 20.08 17.64
N VAL A 270 11.89 18.83 18.07
CA VAL A 270 11.48 17.70 17.20
C VAL A 270 10.41 16.85 17.87
N SER A 271 9.43 16.43 17.07
CA SER A 271 8.37 15.52 17.50
C SER A 271 8.81 14.07 17.32
N TRP A 272 8.67 13.26 18.37
CA TRP A 272 9.06 11.85 18.38
C TRP A 272 7.95 10.98 18.97
N LYS A 273 7.64 9.89 18.26
CA LYS A 273 6.74 8.84 18.74
C LYS A 273 7.56 7.56 18.97
N PRO A 274 7.78 7.14 20.24
CA PRO A 274 8.47 5.89 20.52
C PRO A 274 7.73 4.70 19.89
N SER A 275 8.46 3.84 19.17
CA SER A 275 7.91 2.65 18.50
C SER A 275 7.68 1.47 19.45
N VAL A 276 8.30 1.51 20.63
CA VAL A 276 8.18 0.53 21.71
C VAL A 276 8.11 1.24 23.05
N THR A 277 7.68 0.52 24.09
CA THR A 277 7.77 0.97 25.49
C THR A 277 9.08 0.51 26.12
N GLY A 278 9.57 1.22 27.13
CA GLY A 278 10.85 0.90 27.79
C GLY A 278 11.60 2.15 28.21
N THR A 279 12.87 1.97 28.57
CA THR A 279 13.80 3.07 28.87
C THR A 279 14.61 3.43 27.62
N PHE A 280 14.79 4.72 27.42
CA PHE A 280 15.56 5.35 26.37
C PHE A 280 16.57 6.32 26.98
N LEU A 281 17.78 6.35 26.43
CA LEU A 281 18.74 7.41 26.68
C LEU A 281 18.83 8.25 25.40
N LEU A 282 18.50 9.53 25.47
CA LEU A 282 18.66 10.46 24.36
C LEU A 282 19.95 11.26 24.53
N ASN A 283 20.63 11.51 23.42
CA ASN A 283 21.86 12.30 23.36
C ASN A 283 21.75 13.34 22.27
N ALA A 284 21.57 14.60 22.65
CA ALA A 284 21.67 15.74 21.73
C ALA A 284 23.13 16.18 21.67
N THR A 285 23.69 16.30 20.46
CA THR A 285 25.09 16.63 20.24
C THR A 285 25.23 17.80 19.29
N TRP A 286 26.22 18.64 19.55
CA TRP A 286 26.66 19.71 18.66
C TRP A 286 28.19 19.64 18.49
N GLY A 287 28.64 19.60 17.24
CA GLY A 287 30.05 19.41 16.88
C GLY A 287 30.98 20.58 17.19
N GLY A 288 30.47 21.71 17.68
CA GLY A 288 31.25 22.94 17.88
C GLY A 288 31.34 23.78 16.62
N ASN A 289 32.07 24.89 16.71
CA ASN A 289 32.44 25.73 15.56
C ASN A 289 33.76 26.48 15.83
N SER A 290 34.11 27.44 14.98
CA SER A 290 35.35 28.23 15.13
C SER A 290 35.42 29.07 16.41
N ASN A 291 34.29 29.28 17.10
CA ASN A 291 34.18 30.15 18.27
C ASN A 291 33.95 29.37 19.57
N TYR A 292 33.36 28.19 19.52
CA TYR A 292 32.98 27.41 20.70
C TYR A 292 33.30 25.93 20.52
N SER A 293 33.68 25.27 21.60
CA SER A 293 33.91 23.83 21.61
C SER A 293 32.60 23.03 21.46
N SER A 294 32.74 21.77 21.02
CA SER A 294 31.62 20.84 20.94
C SER A 294 30.98 20.60 22.30
N THR A 295 29.72 20.22 22.30
CA THR A 295 28.98 19.93 23.53
C THR A 295 27.90 18.88 23.28
N TYR A 296 27.45 18.24 24.34
CA TYR A 296 26.38 17.26 24.29
C TYR A 296 25.53 17.34 25.55
N SER A 297 24.31 16.81 25.46
CA SER A 297 23.36 16.79 26.55
C SER A 297 22.61 15.46 26.54
N LEU A 298 22.52 14.83 27.71
CA LEU A 298 21.85 13.54 27.90
C LEU A 298 20.56 13.73 28.67
N VAL A 299 19.52 13.00 28.26
CA VAL A 299 18.28 12.88 29.03
C VAL A 299 17.81 11.43 29.03
N ASN A 300 17.44 10.92 30.21
CA ASN A 300 16.82 9.61 30.34
C ASN A 300 15.31 9.80 30.21
N PHE A 301 14.70 8.94 29.41
CA PHE A 301 13.28 8.94 29.15
C PHE A 301 12.75 7.51 29.26
N ALA A 302 11.59 7.31 29.85
CA ALA A 302 10.97 5.99 29.92
C ALA A 302 9.47 6.09 29.67
N VAL A 303 8.91 5.07 29.03
CA VAL A 303 7.49 4.96 28.71
C VAL A 303 6.99 3.58 29.11
N THR A 304 5.84 3.51 29.77
CA THR A 304 5.17 2.23 30.10
C THR A 304 3.68 2.28 29.72
N PRO A 305 3.11 1.17 29.20
CA PRO A 305 1.75 1.16 28.71
C PRO A 305 0.72 0.86 29.81
N TYR A 306 -0.54 1.23 29.56
CA TYR A 306 -1.72 0.78 30.29
C TYR A 306 -2.92 0.66 29.34
N LYS A 307 -3.65 -0.45 29.40
CA LYS A 307 -4.79 -0.77 28.50
C LYS A 307 -4.47 -0.58 27.00
N GLU A 308 -3.40 -1.22 26.54
CA GLU A 308 -2.93 -1.23 25.13
C GLU A 308 -2.41 0.12 24.58
N GLU A 309 -2.23 1.13 25.44
CA GLU A 309 -1.72 2.46 25.03
C GLU A 309 -0.53 2.91 25.88
N SER A 310 0.30 3.83 25.36
CA SER A 310 1.41 4.44 26.12
C SER A 310 0.88 5.54 27.04
N VAL A 311 0.80 5.25 28.34
CA VAL A 311 0.04 6.09 29.28
C VAL A 311 0.94 6.93 30.18
N PHE A 312 2.09 6.39 30.61
CA PHE A 312 2.99 7.08 31.52
C PHE A 312 4.34 7.31 30.86
N SER A 313 4.88 8.51 31.07
CA SER A 313 6.25 8.84 30.70
C SER A 313 7.00 9.42 31.89
N VAL A 314 8.28 9.09 31.97
CA VAL A 314 9.20 9.57 32.99
C VAL A 314 10.42 10.17 32.31
N THR A 315 10.72 11.43 32.61
CA THR A 315 11.95 12.12 32.17
C THR A 315 12.84 12.35 33.38
N SER A 316 14.14 12.07 33.28
CA SER A 316 15.08 12.27 34.39
C SER A 316 16.50 12.54 33.90
N ASN A 317 17.28 13.28 34.69
CA ASN A 317 18.74 13.34 34.55
C ASN A 317 19.47 12.16 35.22
N SER A 318 18.74 11.29 35.92
CA SER A 318 19.24 10.02 36.46
C SER A 318 18.97 8.88 35.49
N THR A 319 19.79 7.84 35.52
CA THR A 319 19.51 6.58 34.81
C THR A 319 18.21 5.97 35.31
N LEU A 320 17.27 5.71 34.41
CA LEU A 320 15.98 5.11 34.69
C LEU A 320 16.01 3.59 34.47
N SER A 321 15.32 2.83 35.31
CA SER A 321 15.11 1.40 35.09
C SER A 321 13.83 0.90 35.76
N GLY A 322 13.29 -0.21 35.25
CA GLY A 322 12.17 -0.91 35.88
C GLY A 322 10.86 -0.12 35.95
N LEU A 323 10.58 0.75 34.97
CA LEU A 323 9.32 1.50 34.91
C LEU A 323 8.13 0.55 34.68
N ILE A 324 7.29 0.38 35.69
CA ILE A 324 6.14 -0.54 35.70
C ILE A 324 4.96 0.15 36.37
N PHE A 325 3.78 0.01 35.77
CA PHE A 325 2.51 0.40 36.38
C PHE A 325 1.75 -0.84 36.87
N ASP A 326 1.40 -0.86 38.16
CA ASP A 326 0.55 -1.88 38.77
C ASP A 326 -0.90 -1.39 38.79
N SER A 327 -1.76 -2.05 38.00
CA SER A 327 -3.18 -1.68 37.91
C SER A 327 -4.02 -2.12 39.12
N GLU A 328 -3.54 -3.08 39.91
CA GLU A 328 -4.25 -3.53 41.11
C GLU A 328 -4.07 -2.55 42.28
N THR A 329 -2.85 -2.01 42.42
CA THR A 329 -2.53 -1.05 43.50
C THR A 329 -2.62 0.41 43.07
N GLY A 330 -2.57 0.68 41.76
CA GLY A 330 -2.49 2.04 41.22
C GLY A 330 -1.10 2.66 41.41
N ASP A 331 -0.04 1.85 41.52
CA ASP A 331 1.31 2.35 41.74
C ASP A 331 2.13 2.34 40.45
N LEU A 332 2.76 3.47 40.13
CA LEU A 332 3.80 3.56 39.10
C LEU A 332 5.18 3.50 39.78
N GLY A 333 5.88 2.39 39.60
CA GLY A 333 7.19 2.13 40.20
C GLY A 333 8.33 2.25 39.18
N PHE A 334 9.47 2.80 39.60
CA PHE A 334 10.72 2.82 38.82
C PHE A 334 11.92 3.12 39.72
N SER A 335 13.13 2.81 39.24
CA SER A 335 14.38 3.15 39.92
C SER A 335 15.14 4.26 39.18
N VAL A 336 15.71 5.18 39.96
CA VAL A 336 16.58 6.25 39.49
C VAL A 336 17.98 6.07 40.08
N THR A 337 19.01 6.17 39.25
CA THR A 337 20.41 6.08 39.70
C THR A 337 21.24 7.23 39.14
N GLY A 338 21.98 7.91 40.00
CA GLY A 338 22.89 8.98 39.58
C GLY A 338 24.14 9.11 40.45
N PRO A 339 25.15 9.90 40.04
CA PRO A 339 26.41 10.05 40.75
C PRO A 339 26.25 10.74 42.11
N SER A 340 26.80 10.12 43.18
CA SER A 340 26.73 10.69 44.53
C SER A 340 27.26 12.11 44.62
N GLY A 341 26.59 12.96 45.41
CA GLY A 341 26.98 14.36 45.62
C GLY A 341 26.42 15.35 44.59
N THR A 342 25.57 14.89 43.67
CA THR A 342 24.82 15.74 42.74
C THR A 342 23.31 15.65 43.00
N VAL A 343 22.50 16.41 42.28
CA VAL A 343 21.02 16.43 42.46
C VAL A 343 20.36 15.78 41.25
N GLY A 344 19.49 14.82 41.53
CA GLY A 344 18.59 14.23 40.55
C GLY A 344 17.25 14.93 40.52
N TYR A 345 16.60 14.87 39.37
CA TYR A 345 15.21 15.25 39.21
C TYR A 345 14.45 14.19 38.43
N THR A 346 13.14 14.18 38.60
CA THR A 346 12.25 13.39 37.75
C THR A 346 10.99 14.18 37.46
N ASP A 347 10.61 14.17 36.18
CA ASP A 347 9.31 14.60 35.69
C ASP A 347 8.48 13.36 35.32
N VAL A 348 7.26 13.25 35.83
CA VAL A 348 6.33 12.15 35.51
C VAL A 348 5.07 12.75 34.91
N VAL A 349 4.69 12.27 33.72
CA VAL A 349 3.45 12.67 33.06
C VAL A 349 2.39 11.60 33.31
N ILE A 350 1.24 12.04 33.83
CA ILE A 350 0.13 11.21 34.27
C ILE A 350 -1.16 11.70 33.60
N PRO A 351 -1.90 10.85 32.88
CA PRO A 351 -3.15 11.28 32.24
C PRO A 351 -4.25 11.65 33.24
N LYS A 352 -5.00 12.72 32.93
CA LYS A 352 -6.15 13.17 33.73
C LYS A 352 -7.32 12.17 33.73
N SER A 353 -7.35 11.26 32.77
CA SER A 353 -8.30 10.14 32.72
C SER A 353 -8.09 9.13 33.86
N LEU A 354 -6.87 9.04 34.41
CA LEU A 354 -6.56 8.19 35.55
C LEU A 354 -6.69 8.94 36.88
N ILE A 355 -6.24 10.20 36.93
CA ILE A 355 -6.41 11.07 38.09
C ILE A 355 -6.91 12.44 37.68
N SER A 356 -8.12 12.76 38.12
CA SER A 356 -8.75 14.05 37.87
C SER A 356 -8.23 15.18 38.78
N ASP A 357 -7.74 14.85 39.99
CA ASP A 357 -7.22 15.80 40.97
C ASP A 357 -5.83 15.37 41.44
N VAL A 358 -4.82 16.17 41.10
CA VAL A 358 -3.40 15.94 41.41
C VAL A 358 -3.13 15.81 42.91
N SER A 359 -3.99 16.35 43.78
CA SER A 359 -3.82 16.26 45.23
C SER A 359 -3.99 14.83 45.80
N ASN A 360 -4.57 13.92 45.01
CA ASN A 360 -4.66 12.50 45.33
C ASN A 360 -3.35 11.74 45.07
N LEU A 361 -2.36 12.36 44.39
CA LEU A 361 -1.07 11.72 44.18
C LEU A 361 -0.21 11.73 45.44
N SER A 362 0.49 10.63 45.67
CA SER A 362 1.58 10.56 46.65
C SER A 362 2.84 10.00 45.99
N VAL A 363 3.97 10.70 46.15
CA VAL A 363 5.28 10.23 45.69
C VAL A 363 6.06 9.72 46.88
N TYR A 364 6.68 8.56 46.73
CA TYR A 364 7.55 7.93 47.72
C TYR A 364 8.94 7.71 47.12
N LEU A 365 9.97 8.05 47.89
CA LEU A 365 11.37 7.79 47.58
C LEU A 365 11.90 6.85 48.67
N ASP A 366 12.35 5.65 48.31
CA ASP A 366 12.77 4.58 49.23
C ASP A 366 11.75 4.25 50.33
N GLY A 367 10.46 4.40 50.02
CA GLY A 367 9.35 4.18 50.95
C GLY A 367 9.03 5.38 51.85
N GLU A 368 9.81 6.46 51.80
CA GLU A 368 9.50 7.70 52.51
C GLU A 368 8.74 8.68 51.60
N LYS A 369 7.70 9.33 52.14
CA LYS A 369 6.89 10.27 51.35
C LYS A 369 7.69 11.52 50.98
N THR A 370 7.67 11.87 49.70
CA THR A 370 8.40 13.00 49.12
C THR A 370 7.43 14.03 48.53
N SER A 371 7.75 15.32 48.70
CA SER A 371 7.01 16.41 48.09
C SER A 371 7.30 16.53 46.60
N PHE A 372 6.28 16.90 45.81
CA PHE A 372 6.41 17.22 44.39
C PHE A 372 5.73 18.56 44.08
N THR A 373 6.07 19.16 42.95
CA THR A 373 5.31 20.23 42.31
C THR A 373 4.57 19.68 41.10
N SER A 374 3.49 20.33 40.66
CA SER A 374 2.73 19.88 39.50
C SER A 374 2.40 21.02 38.54
N VAL A 375 2.44 20.72 37.25
CA VAL A 375 1.92 21.57 36.17
C VAL A 375 0.66 20.90 35.62
N GLU A 376 -0.40 21.70 35.46
CA GLU A 376 -1.64 21.25 34.84
C GLU A 376 -1.57 21.45 33.33
N GLU A 377 -1.56 20.35 32.59
CA GLU A 377 -1.62 20.36 31.14
C GLU A 377 -3.03 20.03 30.63
N SER A 378 -3.25 20.18 29.32
CA SER A 378 -4.58 20.00 28.71
C SER A 378 -5.28 18.69 29.11
N ASN A 379 -4.54 17.57 29.04
CA ASN A 379 -5.07 16.21 29.28
C ASN A 379 -4.23 15.38 30.27
N SER A 380 -3.22 15.99 30.88
CA SER A 380 -2.30 15.32 31.79
C SER A 380 -1.88 16.24 32.95
N TRP A 381 -1.30 15.62 33.96
CA TRP A 381 -0.52 16.27 35.02
C TRP A 381 0.94 15.94 34.77
N GLN A 382 1.80 16.96 34.80
CA GLN A 382 3.23 16.75 34.94
C GLN A 382 3.62 17.02 36.38
N ILE A 383 4.13 16.01 37.09
CA ILE A 383 4.69 16.18 38.43
C ILE A 383 6.21 16.22 38.36
N HIS A 384 6.82 17.04 39.21
CA HIS A 384 8.26 17.25 39.29
C HIS A 384 8.72 17.10 40.74
N PHE A 385 9.80 16.36 40.97
CA PHE A 385 10.46 16.29 42.27
C PHE A 385 11.97 16.09 42.11
N THR A 386 12.72 16.49 43.14
CA THR A 386 14.18 16.38 43.17
C THR A 386 14.64 15.53 44.35
N TYR A 387 15.82 14.95 44.21
CA TYR A 387 16.44 14.08 45.22
C TYR A 387 17.96 14.21 45.17
N ALA A 388 18.64 13.81 46.23
CA ALA A 388 20.09 13.67 46.20
C ALA A 388 20.44 12.46 45.32
N HIS A 389 21.36 12.58 44.37
CA HIS A 389 21.74 11.44 43.54
C HIS A 389 22.33 10.31 44.40
N SER A 390 21.68 9.16 44.33
CA SER A 390 22.15 7.84 44.72
C SER A 390 21.35 6.83 43.91
N THR A 391 21.17 5.60 44.39
CA THR A 391 20.17 4.69 43.83
C THR A 391 18.93 4.75 44.70
N HIS A 392 17.81 5.15 44.10
CA HIS A 392 16.52 5.24 44.78
C HIS A 392 15.45 4.42 44.08
N GLN A 393 14.54 3.86 44.86
CA GLN A 393 13.26 3.35 44.38
C GLN A 393 12.20 4.44 44.49
N VAL A 394 11.51 4.72 43.39
CA VAL A 394 10.41 5.67 43.32
C VAL A 394 9.11 4.93 43.16
N VAL A 395 8.11 5.32 43.94
CA VAL A 395 6.71 4.91 43.75
C VAL A 395 5.85 6.15 43.67
N VAL A 396 5.15 6.32 42.54
CA VAL A 396 4.09 7.31 42.38
C VAL A 396 2.77 6.58 42.55
N SER A 397 2.14 6.76 43.70
CA SER A 397 0.88 6.13 44.04
C SER A 397 -0.28 7.01 43.56
N LEU A 398 -1.09 6.45 42.67
CA LEU A 398 -2.32 7.03 42.18
C LEU A 398 -3.43 6.59 43.15
N ASP A 399 -3.65 7.36 44.22
CA ASP A 399 -4.64 7.04 45.26
C ASP A 399 -5.99 6.77 44.61
N SER A 400 -6.38 5.51 44.63
CA SER A 400 -7.41 4.98 43.77
C SER A 400 -8.79 5.38 44.29
N GLN A 401 -9.32 6.45 43.71
CA GLN A 401 -10.67 6.39 43.16
C GLN A 401 -10.60 5.82 41.73
N ILE A 402 -9.80 4.77 41.48
CA ILE A 402 -9.96 3.97 40.27
C ILE A 402 -11.39 3.44 40.37
N PRO A 403 -12.30 3.77 39.42
CA PRO A 403 -13.63 3.19 39.44
C PRO A 403 -13.44 1.68 39.42
N SER A 404 -13.84 1.02 40.52
CA SER A 404 -13.98 -0.42 40.56
C SER A 404 -14.75 -0.81 39.31
N ASP A 405 -14.15 -1.65 38.50
CA ASP A 405 -14.74 -2.28 37.33
C ASP A 405 -16.23 -2.56 37.62
N PRO A 406 -17.20 -2.12 36.78
CA PRO A 406 -18.52 -2.71 36.86
C PRO A 406 -18.30 -4.20 36.60
N GLU A 407 -18.49 -5.03 37.63
CA GLU A 407 -18.37 -6.49 37.55
C GLU A 407 -18.73 -6.96 36.14
N GLU A 408 -17.77 -7.58 35.44
CA GLU A 408 -18.08 -8.27 34.19
C GLU A 408 -19.38 -9.06 34.43
N PRO A 409 -20.41 -8.89 33.59
CA PRO A 409 -21.65 -9.62 33.78
C PRO A 409 -21.27 -11.09 33.80
N THR A 410 -21.49 -11.75 34.94
CA THR A 410 -21.21 -13.16 35.12
C THR A 410 -21.71 -13.91 33.89
N THR A 411 -20.77 -14.52 33.17
CA THR A 411 -21.04 -15.40 32.05
C THR A 411 -22.13 -16.36 32.49
N PRO A 412 -23.27 -16.48 31.77
CA PRO A 412 -24.23 -17.52 32.06
C PRO A 412 -23.48 -18.86 32.09
N GLU A 413 -23.72 -19.67 33.11
CA GLU A 413 -23.16 -21.03 33.18
C GLU A 413 -23.32 -21.69 31.81
N GLU A 414 -22.19 -22.13 31.26
CA GLU A 414 -22.11 -22.89 30.02
C GLU A 414 -23.07 -24.08 30.14
N PRO A 415 -24.00 -24.30 29.19
CA PRO A 415 -24.81 -25.51 29.22
C PRO A 415 -23.86 -26.71 29.17
N THR A 416 -23.98 -27.61 30.14
CA THR A 416 -23.22 -28.86 30.17
C THR A 416 -23.28 -29.54 28.81
N ASP A 417 -22.11 -29.73 28.21
CA ASP A 417 -21.89 -30.46 26.97
C ASP A 417 -22.61 -31.83 27.03
N PRO A 418 -23.51 -32.16 26.08
CA PRO A 418 -24.05 -33.51 26.01
C PRO A 418 -22.90 -34.50 25.79
N GLU A 419 -22.92 -35.62 26.52
CA GLU A 419 -21.96 -36.71 26.36
C GLU A 419 -21.65 -36.98 24.88
N ALA A 420 -20.34 -37.01 24.58
CA ALA A 420 -19.81 -37.31 23.26
C ALA A 420 -20.46 -38.58 22.68
N PRO A 421 -20.88 -38.60 21.40
CA PRO A 421 -21.28 -39.84 20.76
C PRO A 421 -20.08 -40.80 20.75
N GLU A 422 -20.34 -42.08 21.05
CA GLU A 422 -19.33 -43.14 20.94
C GLU A 422 -18.64 -43.08 19.57
N GLU A 423 -17.31 -43.18 19.57
CA GLU A 423 -16.49 -43.18 18.37
C GLU A 423 -17.01 -44.23 17.36
N PRO A 424 -17.25 -43.86 16.10
CA PRO A 424 -17.46 -44.87 15.07
C PRO A 424 -16.17 -45.68 14.94
N THR A 425 -16.29 -46.99 15.07
CA THR A 425 -15.20 -47.93 14.78
C THR A 425 -14.65 -47.68 13.38
N ASP A 426 -13.36 -47.35 13.35
CA ASP A 426 -12.53 -47.16 12.16
C ASP A 426 -12.68 -48.35 11.18
N PRO A 427 -13.22 -48.15 9.96
CA PRO A 427 -13.08 -49.14 8.92
C PRO A 427 -11.63 -49.12 8.43
N SER A 428 -10.95 -50.24 8.64
CA SER A 428 -9.66 -50.61 8.06
C SER A 428 -9.37 -49.93 6.72
N PRO A 429 -8.18 -49.37 6.50
CA PRO A 429 -7.85 -48.71 5.25
C PRO A 429 -7.81 -49.76 4.14
N GLU A 430 -8.75 -49.71 3.22
CA GLU A 430 -8.55 -50.33 1.90
C GLU A 430 -7.56 -49.44 1.14
N GLU A 431 -6.50 -50.07 0.64
CA GLU A 431 -5.50 -49.44 -0.24
C GLU A 431 -6.22 -48.70 -1.38
N PRO A 432 -5.79 -47.48 -1.74
CA PRO A 432 -6.32 -46.81 -2.91
C PRO A 432 -5.98 -47.63 -4.15
N GLU A 433 -7.00 -48.05 -4.91
CA GLU A 433 -6.79 -48.59 -6.25
C GLU A 433 -6.05 -47.54 -7.09
N GLU A 434 -5.01 -47.97 -7.81
CA GLU A 434 -4.27 -47.14 -8.74
C GLU A 434 -5.24 -46.43 -9.71
N PRO A 435 -5.01 -45.14 -10.04
CA PRO A 435 -5.82 -44.47 -11.04
C PRO A 435 -5.64 -45.18 -12.39
N GLU A 436 -6.74 -45.57 -13.02
CA GLU A 436 -6.71 -46.03 -14.42
C GLU A 436 -6.14 -44.91 -15.30
N ASP A 437 -5.22 -45.32 -16.19
CA ASP A 437 -4.55 -44.48 -17.19
C ASP A 437 -5.61 -43.67 -17.98
N PRO A 438 -5.42 -42.36 -18.21
CA PRO A 438 -6.36 -41.59 -19.02
C PRO A 438 -6.39 -42.13 -20.44
N GLU A 439 -7.60 -42.49 -20.93
CA GLU A 439 -7.79 -42.87 -22.32
C GLU A 439 -7.26 -41.79 -23.28
N GLU A 440 -6.51 -42.25 -24.28
CA GLU A 440 -5.90 -41.48 -25.35
C GLU A 440 -6.96 -40.63 -26.09
N PRO A 441 -6.66 -39.36 -26.46
CA PRO A 441 -7.65 -38.52 -27.14
C PRO A 441 -7.96 -39.09 -28.53
N THR A 442 -9.22 -39.46 -28.76
CA THR A 442 -9.72 -39.77 -30.10
C THR A 442 -9.69 -38.52 -31.00
N ASP A 443 -9.05 -38.67 -32.16
CA ASP A 443 -8.95 -37.76 -33.30
C ASP A 443 -10.27 -37.01 -33.62
N PRO A 444 -10.26 -35.68 -33.83
CA PRO A 444 -11.45 -34.97 -34.30
C PRO A 444 -11.86 -35.44 -35.70
N GLN A 445 -13.00 -36.15 -35.77
CA GLN A 445 -13.66 -36.40 -37.03
C GLN A 445 -13.99 -35.08 -37.74
N GLN A 446 -13.41 -34.99 -38.93
CA GLN A 446 -13.79 -34.15 -40.05
C GLN A 446 -15.31 -33.84 -40.06
N VAL A 447 -15.66 -32.55 -39.90
CA VAL A 447 -17.02 -32.07 -40.13
C VAL A 447 -17.24 -32.10 -41.64
N ASP A 448 -17.90 -33.15 -42.09
CA ASP A 448 -18.43 -33.23 -43.44
C ASP A 448 -19.57 -32.22 -43.61
N ASP A 449 -19.50 -31.59 -44.77
CA ASP A 449 -20.44 -30.66 -45.39
C ASP A 449 -21.89 -31.22 -45.43
N THR A 450 -22.86 -30.32 -45.63
CA THR A 450 -24.31 -30.53 -45.84
C THR A 450 -25.26 -30.47 -44.62
N GLY A 451 -25.45 -29.26 -44.09
CA GLY A 451 -26.65 -28.92 -43.31
C GLY A 451 -27.92 -28.87 -44.17
N SER A 452 -28.52 -30.03 -44.45
CA SER A 452 -29.87 -30.13 -45.02
C SER A 452 -30.91 -29.94 -43.90
N ILE A 453 -31.71 -28.88 -43.97
CA ILE A 453 -32.85 -28.69 -43.06
C ILE A 453 -33.98 -29.62 -43.53
N THR A 454 -34.22 -30.69 -42.77
CA THR A 454 -35.36 -31.60 -43.01
C THR A 454 -36.59 -31.09 -42.26
N ILE A 455 -37.54 -30.47 -42.96
CA ILE A 455 -38.86 -30.16 -42.39
C ILE A 455 -39.68 -31.47 -42.40
N PRO A 456 -40.25 -31.92 -41.27
CA PRO A 456 -41.07 -33.13 -41.25
C PRO A 456 -42.28 -32.97 -42.18
N ILE A 457 -42.45 -33.93 -43.08
CA ILE A 457 -43.43 -33.94 -44.18
C ILE A 457 -44.88 -33.72 -43.69
N GLU A 458 -45.18 -34.01 -42.43
CA GLU A 458 -46.51 -33.79 -41.84
C GLU A 458 -46.88 -32.30 -41.68
N LEU A 459 -45.90 -31.40 -41.47
CA LEU A 459 -46.16 -29.96 -41.36
C LEU A 459 -46.40 -29.28 -42.72
N LEU A 460 -45.90 -29.86 -43.81
CA LEU A 460 -46.08 -29.34 -45.16
C LEU A 460 -47.45 -29.74 -45.75
N LEU A 461 -47.94 -30.94 -45.42
CA LEU A 461 -49.24 -31.44 -45.88
C LEU A 461 -50.41 -30.66 -45.25
N GLY A 462 -50.28 -30.19 -44.00
CA GLY A 462 -51.32 -29.40 -43.33
C GLY A 462 -51.62 -28.05 -44.00
N ILE A 463 -50.60 -27.35 -44.50
CA ILE A 463 -50.75 -26.02 -45.13
C ILE A 463 -51.32 -26.15 -46.55
N ILE A 464 -50.97 -27.22 -47.27
CA ILE A 464 -51.44 -27.48 -48.64
C ILE A 464 -52.91 -27.94 -48.64
N VAL A 465 -53.36 -28.72 -47.64
CA VAL A 465 -54.78 -29.15 -47.54
C VAL A 465 -55.72 -27.97 -47.27
N VAL A 466 -55.32 -27.01 -46.43
CA VAL A 466 -56.11 -25.78 -46.17
C VAL A 466 -56.20 -24.90 -47.43
N GLY A 467 -55.09 -24.77 -48.18
CA GLY A 467 -55.08 -24.02 -49.44
C GLY A 467 -55.96 -24.66 -50.54
N ILE A 468 -55.94 -25.99 -50.67
CA ILE A 468 -56.73 -26.71 -51.69
C ILE A 468 -58.23 -26.69 -51.36
N ILE A 469 -58.63 -26.77 -50.08
CA ILE A 469 -60.04 -26.65 -49.66
C ILE A 469 -60.60 -25.25 -50.01
N ILE A 470 -59.80 -24.19 -49.83
CA ILE A 470 -60.19 -22.80 -50.15
C ILE A 470 -60.33 -22.61 -51.67
N VAL A 471 -59.42 -23.18 -52.47
CA VAL A 471 -59.49 -23.08 -53.94
C VAL A 471 -60.65 -23.89 -54.52
N VAL A 472 -60.94 -25.08 -54.00
CA VAL A 472 -62.09 -25.90 -54.42
C VAL A 472 -63.43 -25.24 -54.05
N ALA A 473 -63.52 -24.58 -52.88
CA ALA A 473 -64.70 -23.80 -52.50
C ALA A 473 -64.94 -22.59 -53.42
N VAL A 474 -63.88 -21.87 -53.80
CA VAL A 474 -63.96 -20.69 -54.69
C VAL A 474 -64.31 -21.08 -56.14
N VAL A 475 -63.79 -22.21 -56.64
CA VAL A 475 -64.06 -22.70 -58.00
C VAL A 475 -65.46 -23.34 -58.10
N GLY A 476 -65.90 -24.08 -57.07
CA GLY A 476 -67.27 -24.62 -56.99
C GLY A 476 -68.34 -23.52 -56.95
N TYR A 477 -68.07 -22.42 -56.24
CA TYR A 477 -68.97 -21.27 -56.16
C TYR A 477 -69.12 -20.53 -57.51
N LYS A 478 -68.05 -20.44 -58.32
CA LYS A 478 -68.10 -19.83 -59.67
C LYS A 478 -68.81 -20.70 -60.71
N LEU A 479 -68.69 -22.03 -60.64
CA LEU A 479 -69.35 -22.94 -61.59
C LEU A 479 -70.86 -23.14 -61.32
N GLY A 480 -71.31 -23.01 -60.07
CA GLY A 480 -72.74 -23.01 -59.72
C GLY A 480 -73.53 -21.81 -60.26
N LYS A 481 -72.86 -20.67 -60.49
CA LYS A 481 -73.49 -19.46 -61.06
C LYS A 481 -73.60 -19.50 -62.59
N SER A 482 -72.73 -20.24 -63.27
CA SER A 482 -72.71 -20.34 -64.74
C SER A 482 -73.76 -21.29 -65.33
N LYS A 483 -74.38 -22.17 -64.54
CA LYS A 483 -75.48 -23.07 -64.98
C LYS A 483 -76.89 -22.50 -64.78
N ARG A 484 -77.02 -21.25 -64.30
CA ARG A 484 -78.31 -20.54 -64.15
C ARG A 484 -78.53 -19.40 -65.14
N SER A 485 -77.69 -19.29 -66.18
CA SER A 485 -77.86 -18.36 -67.29
C SER A 485 -77.68 -19.10 -68.62
N ILE A 486 -78.61 -20.02 -68.90
CA ILE A 486 -79.16 -20.25 -70.24
C ILE A 486 -80.63 -19.89 -70.14
#